data_AF-A0A933Y518-F1
#
_entry.id   AF-A0A933Y518-F1
#
_cell.length_a   1.000
_cell.length_b   1.000
_cell.length_c   1.000
_cell.angle_alpha   90.00
_cell.angle_beta   90.00
_cell.angle_gamma   90.00
#
_symmetry.space_group_name_H-M   'P 1'
#
loop_
_entity.id
_entity.type
_entity.pdbx_description
1 polymer ?
#
loop_
_entity_poly.entity_id
_entity_poly.type
_entity_poly.pdbx_seq_one_letter_code
_entity_poly.pdbx_strand_id
1 'polypeptide(L)' 'MKLSRVWLPLFAFAALYAPVSAQGVGSNVPAVVELQGYAQTKATSYEEFLGRAVLIEFFAHW' A
#
# COMPACT_ATOMS: atom_id res chain seq x y z
N MET A 1 14.43 37.16 6.96
CA MET A 1 13.28 37.22 6.03
C MET A 1 12.03 36.77 6.79
N LYS A 2 11.04 37.65 7.02
CA LYS A 2 9.79 37.27 7.69
C LYS A 2 8.88 36.62 6.65
N LEU A 3 8.78 35.28 6.64
CA LEU A 3 7.80 34.60 5.79
C LEU A 3 6.41 35.12 6.18
N SER A 4 5.69 35.68 5.22
CA SER A 4 4.34 36.18 5.48
C SER A 4 3.42 34.99 5.77
N ARG A 5 2.51 35.15 6.73
CA ARG A 5 1.56 34.10 7.15
C ARG A 5 0.66 33.59 6.02
N VAL A 6 0.62 34.30 4.89
CA VAL A 6 -0.12 33.94 3.67
C VAL A 6 0.52 32.76 2.93
N TRP A 7 1.83 32.52 3.10
CA TRP A 7 2.52 31.40 2.45
C TRP A 7 2.29 30.06 3.16
N LEU A 8 1.98 30.08 4.46
CA LEU A 8 1.75 28.87 5.27
C LEU A 8 0.66 27.93 4.69
N PRO A 9 -0.55 28.42 4.31
CA PRO A 9 -1.57 27.55 3.72
C PRO A 9 -1.17 27.01 2.35
N LEU A 10 -0.43 27.79 1.54
CA LEU A 10 0.01 27.37 0.21
C LEU A 10 0.97 26.17 0.28
N PHE A 11 1.90 26.19 1.23
CA PHE A 11 2.81 25.05 1.48
C PHE A 11 2.10 23.84 2.08
N ALA A 12 1.09 24.04 2.93
CA ALA A 12 0.32 22.94 3.51
C ALA A 12 -0.50 22.19 2.45
N PHE A 13 -1.10 22.91 1.48
CA PHE A 13 -1.80 22.27 0.36
C PHE A 13 -0.85 21.52 -0.56
N ALA A 14 0.33 22.07 -0.86
CA ALA A 14 1.32 21.39 -1.72
C ALA A 14 1.81 20.05 -1.13
N ALA A 15 1.86 19.92 0.21
CA ALA A 15 2.24 18.66 0.86
C ALA A 15 1.23 17.52 0.65
N LEU A 16 -0.05 17.83 0.43
CA LEU A 16 -1.10 16.83 0.18
C LEU A 16 -1.06 16.24 -1.23
N TYR A 17 -0.44 16.94 -2.19
CA TYR A 17 -0.32 16.51 -3.59
C TYR A 17 1.09 16.02 -3.94
N ALA A 18 1.99 15.95 -2.96
CA ALA A 18 3.31 15.39 -3.19
C ALA A 18 3.17 13.91 -3.55
N PRO A 19 3.76 13.45 -4.67
CA PRO A 19 3.81 12.04 -4.98
C PRO A 19 4.57 11.32 -3.85
N VAL A 20 3.85 10.56 -3.04
CA VAL A 20 4.47 9.67 -2.06
C VAL A 20 5.04 8.49 -2.81
N SER A 21 6.33 8.22 -2.62
CA SER A 21 6.94 6.97 -3.06
C SER A 21 6.16 5.81 -2.48
N ALA A 22 5.73 4.88 -3.35
CA ALA A 22 5.06 3.67 -2.91
C ALA A 22 5.94 2.94 -1.88
N GLN A 23 5.44 2.83 -0.65
CA GLN A 23 6.24 2.53 0.54
C GLN A 23 6.86 1.12 0.57
N GLY A 24 6.49 0.24 -0.37
CA GLY A 24 6.89 -1.17 -0.35
C GLY A 24 7.20 -1.78 -1.72
N VAL A 25 7.41 -1.00 -2.77
CA VAL A 25 7.74 -1.58 -4.10
C VAL A 25 9.10 -2.28 -4.04
N GLY A 26 9.15 -3.53 -4.52
CA GLY A 26 10.36 -4.37 -4.47
C GLY A 26 10.65 -5.01 -3.12
N SER A 27 9.83 -4.74 -2.10
CA SER A 27 9.91 -5.43 -0.80
C SER A 27 9.15 -6.76 -0.87
N ASN A 28 9.63 -7.76 -0.11
CA ASN A 28 8.90 -9.02 0.04
C ASN A 28 7.59 -8.80 0.79
N VAL A 29 6.58 -9.61 0.47
CA VAL A 29 5.33 -9.65 1.23
C VAL A 29 5.65 -10.03 2.69
N PRO A 30 5.09 -9.32 3.69
CA PRO A 30 5.37 -9.60 5.10
C PRO A 30 4.98 -11.04 5.48
N ALA A 31 5.94 -11.82 5.99
CA ALA A 31 5.73 -13.22 6.38
C ALA A 31 4.82 -13.40 7.62
N VAL A 32 4.52 -12.31 8.34
CA VAL A 32 3.70 -12.34 9.57
C VAL A 32 2.19 -12.37 9.29
N VAL A 33 1.77 -12.10 8.05
CA VAL A 33 0.36 -12.08 7.68
C VAL A 33 0.02 -13.40 7.02
N GLU A 34 -0.67 -14.28 7.75
CA GLU A 34 -1.26 -15.47 7.15
C GLU A 34 -2.47 -15.05 6.31
N LEU A 35 -2.34 -15.22 4.99
CA LEU A 35 -3.47 -15.12 4.09
C LEU A 35 -4.36 -16.35 4.29
N GLN A 36 -5.61 -16.13 4.67
CA GLN A 36 -6.59 -17.18 4.85
C GLN A 36 -7.65 -17.09 3.75
N GLY A 37 -8.46 -18.15 3.60
CA GLY A 37 -9.60 -18.11 2.68
C GLY A 37 -9.24 -18.27 1.21
N TYR A 38 -8.25 -19.12 0.88
CA TYR A 38 -8.01 -19.62 -0.48
C TYR A 38 -9.18 -20.44 -1.08
N ALA A 39 -10.37 -20.41 -0.46
CA ALA A 39 -11.52 -21.25 -0.73
C ALA A 39 -12.04 -21.17 -2.18
N GLN A 40 -11.74 -20.09 -2.90
CA GLN A 40 -12.08 -19.93 -4.32
C GLN A 40 -10.96 -20.38 -5.26
N THR A 41 -9.90 -20.98 -4.73
CA THR A 41 -8.73 -21.46 -5.46
C THR A 41 -8.38 -22.88 -5.03
N LYS A 42 -7.48 -23.54 -5.76
CA LYS A 42 -6.92 -24.84 -5.36
C LYS A 42 -5.69 -24.71 -4.46
N ALA A 43 -5.23 -23.50 -4.22
CA ALA A 43 -4.02 -23.26 -3.45
C ALA A 43 -4.28 -23.47 -1.96
N THR A 44 -3.29 -24.03 -1.28
CA THR A 44 -3.25 -24.21 0.17
C THR A 44 -2.35 -23.19 0.87
N SER A 45 -1.44 -22.56 0.12
CA SER A 45 -0.57 -21.49 0.61
C SER A 45 -0.26 -20.43 -0.47
N TYR A 46 0.34 -19.31 -0.07
CA TYR A 46 0.69 -18.21 -0.99
C TYR A 46 1.82 -18.60 -1.95
N GLU A 47 2.74 -19.46 -1.50
CA GLU A 47 3.92 -19.91 -2.25
C GLU A 47 3.54 -20.66 -3.53
N GLU A 48 2.35 -21.27 -3.59
CA GLU A 48 1.85 -21.91 -4.80
C GLU A 48 1.61 -20.93 -5.96
N PHE A 49 1.54 -19.63 -5.68
CA PHE A 49 1.44 -18.58 -6.67
C PHE A 49 2.80 -18.03 -7.13
N LEU A 50 3.93 -18.56 -6.64
CA LEU A 50 5.26 -18.14 -7.10
C LEU A 50 5.39 -18.26 -8.62
N GLY A 51 5.97 -17.23 -9.24
CA GLY A 51 6.08 -17.10 -10.69
C GLY A 51 4.83 -16.56 -11.39
N ARG A 52 3.77 -16.22 -10.64
CA ARG A 52 2.58 -15.55 -11.17
C ARG A 52 2.48 -14.12 -10.64
N ALA A 53 1.85 -13.24 -11.42
CA ALA A 53 1.40 -11.95 -10.92
C ALA A 53 0.14 -12.15 -10.08
N VAL A 54 0.16 -11.69 -8.83
CA VAL A 54 -0.96 -11.78 -7.88
C VAL A 54 -1.39 -10.38 -7.49
N LEU A 55 -2.68 -10.12 -7.51
CA LEU A 55 -3.29 -8.91 -6.98
C LEU A 55 -3.85 -9.21 -5.59
N ILE A 56 -3.49 -8.39 -4.60
CA ILE A 56 -3.95 -8.49 -3.22
C ILE A 56 -4.91 -7.33 -2.97
N GLU A 57 -6.15 -7.64 -2.64
CA GLU A 57 -7.18 -6.65 -2.32
C GLU A 57 -7.46 -6.64 -0.81
N PHE A 58 -7.43 -5.44 -0.22
CA PHE A 58 -7.81 -5.23 1.18
C PHE A 58 -9.27 -4.82 1.23
N PHE A 59 -10.13 -5.67 1.81
CA PHE A 59 -11.55 -5.39 1.98
C PHE A 59 -11.98 -5.68 3.42
N ALA A 60 -13.08 -5.06 3.84
CA ALA A 60 -13.69 -5.32 5.11
C ALA A 60 -15.18 -4.94 5.06
N HIS A 61 -16.03 -5.76 5.69
CA HIS A 61 -17.50 -5.76 5.52
C HIS A 61 -18.23 -5.09 6.70
N TRP A 62 -17.67 -3.99 7.19
CA TRP A 62 -18.20 -3.16 8.29
C TRP A 62 -18.70 -1.82 7.76
#